data_AF-A0A146K123-F1
#
_entry.id   AF-A0A146K123-F1
#
_cell.length_a   1.000
_cell.length_b   1.000
_cell.length_c   1.000
_cell.angle_alpha   90.00
_cell.angle_beta   90.00
_cell.angle_gamma   90.00
#
_symmetry.space_group_name_H-M   'P 1'
#
loop_
_entity.id
_entity.type
_entity.pdbx_description
1 polymer ?
#
loop_
_entity_poly.entity_id
_entity_poly.type
_entity_poly.pdbx_seq_one_letter_code
_entity_poly.pdbx_strand_id
1 'polypeptide(L)'
;KLNLQTSFYKKYAPNNIVEINFCGLVDLEYASFENYKNLKFFTAMHLEVIKDNCFENCVKLETVITPMATVEDRAFCHCPNIAVVLAQYDGFHGYNVCSCNDCPKCNNTYLKCLKKGQQFATSKQYQQLVDQVQINQHIASQTPIVISLDKKSRKCQRQSLKYSALHYRFNQLVYKINEMRVV
;
A
#
# COMPACT_ATOMS: atom_id res chain seq x y z
N LYS A 1 -0.88 9.60 -9.13
CA LYS A 1 -1.23 9.62 -7.69
C LYS A 1 -2.21 8.48 -7.44
N LEU A 2 -1.76 7.39 -6.81
CA LEU A 2 -2.67 6.34 -6.35
C LEU A 2 -3.34 6.88 -5.08
N ASN A 3 -4.43 7.64 -5.25
CA ASN A 3 -5.33 7.99 -4.16
C ASN A 3 -6.10 6.72 -3.79
N LEU A 4 -5.49 5.86 -2.98
CA LEU A 4 -6.21 4.81 -2.28
C LEU A 4 -7.05 5.50 -1.21
N GLN A 5 -8.27 5.92 -1.58
CA GLN A 5 -9.21 6.48 -0.63
C GLN A 5 -9.47 5.44 0.47
N THR A 6 -9.36 5.87 1.73
CA THR A 6 -9.55 5.01 2.90
C THR A 6 -10.98 4.44 2.98
N SER A 7 -11.92 5.02 2.22
CA SER A 7 -13.25 4.47 1.92
C SER A 7 -13.24 3.03 1.40
N PHE A 8 -12.19 2.60 0.68
CA PHE A 8 -12.03 1.21 0.25
C PHE A 8 -11.76 0.24 1.41
N TYR A 9 -11.09 0.71 2.47
CA TYR A 9 -10.66 -0.13 3.60
C TYR A 9 -11.72 -0.25 4.69
N LYS A 10 -12.61 0.74 4.86
CA LYS A 10 -13.80 0.64 5.72
C LYS A 10 -14.71 -0.56 5.38
N LYS A 11 -14.63 -1.10 4.15
CA LYS A 11 -15.37 -2.29 3.72
C LYS A 11 -14.80 -3.60 4.30
N TYR A 12 -13.52 -3.64 4.66
CA TYR A 12 -12.89 -4.84 5.21
C TYR A 12 -13.03 -4.83 6.74
N ALA A 13 -13.38 -5.98 7.31
CA ALA A 13 -13.67 -6.09 8.74
C ALA A 13 -12.42 -5.66 9.57
N PRO A 14 -12.53 -4.61 10.39
CA PRO A 14 -11.39 -4.01 11.12
C PRO A 14 -10.75 -4.99 12.12
N ASN A 15 -11.47 -6.04 12.49
CA ASN A 15 -11.05 -7.02 13.48
C ASN A 15 -10.13 -8.12 12.94
N ASN A 16 -9.83 -8.21 11.64
CA ASN A 16 -8.92 -9.24 11.12
C ASN A 16 -7.59 -8.70 10.61
N ILE A 17 -7.43 -7.38 10.57
CA ILE A 17 -6.26 -6.74 9.98
C ILE A 17 -5.20 -6.54 11.07
N VAL A 18 -4.02 -7.15 10.87
CA VAL A 18 -2.89 -7.08 11.81
C VAL A 18 -1.81 -6.12 11.33
N GLU A 19 -1.62 -6.00 10.02
CA GLU A 19 -0.58 -5.18 9.42
C GLU A 19 -1.14 -4.45 8.20
N ILE A 20 -0.76 -3.18 8.06
CA ILE A 20 -1.09 -2.33 6.93
C ILE A 20 0.19 -1.70 6.40
N ASN A 21 0.43 -1.87 5.09
CA ASN A 21 1.58 -1.30 4.41
C ASN A 21 1.13 -0.54 3.14
N PHE A 22 1.39 0.76 3.12
CA PHE A 22 1.13 1.64 2.00
C PHE A 22 2.43 2.20 1.40
N CYS A 23 2.74 1.79 0.17
CA CYS A 23 3.94 2.25 -0.55
C CYS A 23 3.74 3.58 -1.33
N GLY A 24 2.53 4.12 -1.39
CA GLY A 24 2.23 5.31 -2.20
C GLY A 24 1.05 6.15 -1.70
N LEU A 25 0.63 5.92 -0.46
CA LEU A 25 -0.41 6.72 0.19
C LEU A 25 0.20 8.05 0.64
N VAL A 26 -0.45 9.15 0.26
CA VAL A 26 0.03 10.52 0.53
C VAL A 26 -0.82 11.21 1.60
N ASP A 27 -2.12 10.94 1.63
CA ASP A 27 -3.07 11.56 2.55
C ASP A 27 -3.98 10.49 3.19
N LEU A 28 -4.37 10.74 4.43
CA LEU A 28 -5.34 9.95 5.19
C LEU A 28 -6.56 10.80 5.52
N GLU A 29 -7.75 10.21 5.46
CA GLU A 29 -8.96 10.87 5.94
C GLU A 29 -9.01 10.85 7.49
N TYR A 30 -9.77 11.78 8.07
CA TYR A 30 -10.05 11.78 9.51
C TYR A 30 -10.61 10.42 9.98
N ALA A 31 -10.12 9.90 11.10
CA ALA A 31 -10.56 8.63 11.68
C ALA A 31 -10.52 7.41 10.71
N SER A 32 -9.54 7.36 9.79
CA SER A 32 -9.47 6.33 8.76
C SER A 32 -9.35 4.88 9.27
N PHE A 33 -8.64 4.67 10.39
CA PHE A 33 -8.40 3.35 10.99
C PHE A 33 -8.92 3.26 12.43
N GLU A 34 -9.93 4.06 12.77
CA GLU A 34 -10.57 4.01 14.08
C GLU A 34 -11.08 2.59 14.38
N ASN A 35 -10.86 2.10 15.60
CA ASN A 35 -11.30 0.79 16.09
C ASN A 35 -10.69 -0.45 15.38
N TYR A 36 -9.53 -0.32 14.71
CA TYR A 36 -8.80 -1.47 14.18
C TYR A 36 -8.06 -2.18 15.33
N LYS A 37 -8.80 -2.87 16.19
CA LYS A 37 -8.32 -3.44 17.47
C LYS A 37 -7.25 -4.51 17.33
N ASN A 38 -7.10 -5.11 16.15
CA ASN A 38 -6.08 -6.12 15.87
C ASN A 38 -4.88 -5.59 15.10
N LEU A 39 -4.92 -4.33 14.64
CA LEU A 39 -3.81 -3.69 13.95
C LEU A 39 -2.64 -3.53 14.91
N LYS A 40 -1.47 -4.04 14.50
CA LYS A 40 -0.20 -3.98 15.23
C LYS A 40 0.84 -3.13 14.53
N PHE A 41 0.86 -3.19 13.20
CA PHE A 41 1.90 -2.57 12.38
C PHE A 41 1.26 -1.70 11.31
N PHE A 42 1.65 -0.43 11.28
CA PHE A 42 1.26 0.50 10.21
C PHE A 42 2.49 1.10 9.57
N THR A 43 2.58 1.01 8.24
CA THR A 43 3.64 1.64 7.46
C THR A 43 3.07 2.45 6.30
N ALA A 44 3.47 3.71 6.18
CA ALA A 44 3.16 4.55 5.02
C ALA A 44 4.31 5.53 4.74
N MET A 45 5.16 5.20 3.77
CA MET A 45 6.45 5.88 3.56
C MET A 45 6.34 7.29 2.99
N HIS A 46 5.24 7.60 2.31
CA HIS A 46 5.00 8.88 1.62
C HIS A 46 3.84 9.67 2.23
N LEU A 47 3.33 9.22 3.38
CA LEU A 47 2.25 9.91 4.06
C LEU A 47 2.74 11.25 4.59
N GLU A 48 1.97 12.31 4.37
CA GLU A 48 2.33 13.68 4.77
C GLU A 48 1.79 14.05 6.15
N VAL A 49 0.59 13.57 6.52
CA VAL A 49 -0.05 13.91 7.79
C VAL A 49 -0.82 12.70 8.34
N ILE A 50 -0.63 12.41 9.62
CA ILE A 50 -1.55 11.57 10.39
C ILE A 50 -2.53 12.49 11.12
N LYS A 51 -3.76 12.53 10.60
CA LYS A 51 -4.83 13.37 11.14
C LYS A 51 -5.34 12.88 12.49
N ASP A 52 -6.06 13.76 13.19
CA ASP A 52 -6.72 13.47 14.45
C ASP A 52 -7.58 12.21 14.37
N ASN A 53 -7.55 11.43 15.46
CA ASN A 53 -8.29 10.18 15.65
C ASN A 53 -8.04 9.10 14.59
N CYS A 54 -7.04 9.26 13.70
CA CYS A 54 -6.80 8.32 12.62
C CYS A 54 -6.62 6.88 13.10
N PHE A 55 -5.99 6.68 14.26
CA PHE A 55 -5.80 5.38 14.90
C PHE A 55 -6.53 5.26 16.23
N GLU A 56 -7.56 6.07 16.49
CA GLU A 56 -8.26 6.02 17.77
C GLU A 56 -8.78 4.60 18.09
N ASN A 57 -8.60 4.15 19.33
CA ASN A 57 -8.96 2.81 19.81
C ASN A 57 -8.24 1.64 19.08
N CYS A 58 -7.09 1.87 18.45
CA CYS A 58 -6.21 0.81 17.96
C CYS A 58 -5.39 0.19 19.10
N VAL A 59 -6.07 -0.55 19.98
CA VAL A 59 -5.50 -1.02 21.25
C VAL A 59 -4.29 -1.95 21.11
N LYS A 60 -4.08 -2.62 19.97
CA LYS A 60 -2.92 -3.48 19.71
C LYS A 60 -1.83 -2.81 18.85
N LEU A 61 -1.97 -1.54 18.50
CA LEU A 61 -1.01 -0.85 17.64
C LEU A 61 0.32 -0.71 18.38
N GLU A 62 1.36 -1.36 17.87
CA GLU A 62 2.68 -1.43 18.49
C GLU A 62 3.68 -0.52 17.75
N THR A 63 3.56 -0.44 16.42
CA THR A 63 4.56 0.21 15.55
C THR A 63 3.91 1.02 14.43
N VAL A 64 4.35 2.27 14.28
CA VAL A 64 3.91 3.20 13.24
C VAL A 64 5.14 3.77 12.50
N ILE A 65 5.27 3.49 11.21
CA ILE A 65 6.40 3.90 10.37
C ILE A 65 5.90 4.82 9.25
N THR A 66 6.04 6.13 9.46
CA THR A 66 5.57 7.19 8.56
C THR A 66 6.59 8.34 8.54
N PRO A 67 7.80 8.11 7.98
CA PRO A 67 8.96 9.00 8.16
C PRO A 67 8.75 10.43 7.68
N MET A 68 7.81 10.67 6.76
CA MET A 68 7.49 11.99 6.22
C MET A 68 6.30 12.65 6.92
N ALA A 69 5.54 11.92 7.72
CA ALA A 69 4.26 12.41 8.23
C ALA A 69 4.45 13.27 9.49
N THR A 70 3.78 14.41 9.55
CA THR A 70 3.49 15.07 10.84
C THR A 70 2.33 14.37 11.53
N VAL A 71 2.23 14.51 12.86
CA VAL A 71 1.25 13.78 13.67
C VAL A 71 0.40 14.76 14.46
N GLU A 72 -0.90 14.75 14.19
CA GLU A 72 -1.85 15.58 14.95
C GLU A 72 -2.08 15.05 16.38
N ASP A 73 -2.52 15.95 17.25
CA ASP A 73 -2.50 15.78 18.70
C ASP A 73 -3.28 14.56 19.22
N ARG A 74 -4.37 14.18 18.53
CA ARG A 74 -5.26 13.07 18.90
C ARG A 74 -5.14 11.86 17.97
N ALA A 75 -4.12 11.82 17.11
CA ALA A 75 -3.91 10.72 16.16
C ALA A 75 -3.91 9.32 16.81
N PHE A 76 -3.42 9.22 18.06
CA PHE A 76 -3.23 7.97 18.79
C PHE A 76 -4.07 7.87 20.07
N CYS A 77 -5.25 8.49 20.14
CA CYS A 77 -6.15 8.35 21.29
C CYS A 77 -6.44 6.86 21.59
N HIS A 78 -6.41 6.48 22.87
CA HIS A 78 -6.70 5.09 23.32
C HIS A 78 -5.83 4.02 22.62
N CYS A 79 -4.54 4.32 22.46
CA CYS A 79 -3.52 3.42 21.88
C CYS A 79 -2.39 3.14 22.90
N PRO A 80 -2.65 2.35 23.96
CA PRO A 80 -1.67 2.13 25.05
C PRO A 80 -0.37 1.46 24.62
N ASN A 81 -0.41 0.64 23.58
CA ASN A 81 0.66 -0.32 23.27
C ASN A 81 1.71 0.18 22.27
N ILE A 82 1.60 1.43 21.81
CA ILE A 82 2.55 1.98 20.84
C ILE A 82 3.95 2.08 21.48
N ALA A 83 4.88 1.35 20.89
CA ALA A 83 6.27 1.26 21.35
C ALA A 83 7.25 1.95 20.40
N VAL A 84 6.92 2.05 19.12
CA VAL A 84 7.80 2.57 18.07
C VAL A 84 7.00 3.50 17.16
N VAL A 85 7.46 4.74 17.02
CA VAL A 85 6.90 5.71 16.05
C VAL A 85 8.06 6.30 15.28
N LEU A 86 8.02 6.21 13.96
CA LEU A 86 8.90 6.98 13.07
C LEU A 86 8.04 8.00 12.33
N ALA A 87 8.12 9.26 12.72
CA ALA A 87 7.36 10.36 12.13
C ALA A 87 8.15 11.67 12.25
N GLN A 88 7.72 12.69 11.51
CA GLN A 88 8.20 14.06 11.73
C GLN A 88 7.66 14.58 13.05
N TYR A 89 8.48 15.38 13.74
CA TYR A 89 8.11 16.00 15.01
C TYR A 89 8.26 17.52 14.87
N ASP A 90 7.13 18.20 14.74
CA ASP A 90 6.99 19.66 14.72
C ASP A 90 6.53 20.23 16.06
N GLY A 91 6.30 19.37 17.05
CA GLY A 91 5.85 19.74 18.39
C GLY A 91 4.32 19.79 18.51
N PHE A 92 3.82 19.68 19.74
CA PHE A 92 2.38 19.69 19.96
C PHE A 92 1.82 21.11 19.96
N HIS A 93 0.86 21.35 19.09
CA HIS A 93 0.21 22.64 18.98
C HIS A 93 -0.89 22.76 20.05
N GLY A 94 -0.65 23.61 21.06
CA GLY A 94 -1.39 23.66 22.32
C GLY A 94 -2.89 24.04 22.29
N TYR A 95 -3.53 24.10 21.12
CA TYR A 95 -4.96 24.37 20.98
C TYR A 95 -5.85 23.12 20.97
N ASN A 96 -5.29 21.91 20.87
CA ASN A 96 -6.04 20.64 20.90
C ASN A 96 -5.36 19.54 21.73
N VAL A 97 -5.06 19.83 23.00
CA VAL A 97 -4.37 18.87 23.88
C VAL A 97 -5.21 17.61 24.09
N CYS A 98 -4.63 16.45 23.76
CA CYS A 98 -5.24 15.15 24.00
C CYS A 98 -5.41 14.88 25.51
N SER A 99 -6.61 14.44 25.91
CA SER A 99 -6.99 14.13 27.30
C SER A 99 -7.51 12.70 27.50
N CYS A 100 -7.18 11.78 26.59
CA CYS A 100 -7.69 10.40 26.63
C CYS A 100 -7.09 9.54 27.76
N ASN A 101 -6.02 10.00 28.42
CA ASN A 101 -5.26 9.32 29.49
C ASN A 101 -4.67 7.94 29.12
N ASP A 102 -4.84 7.49 27.88
CA ASP A 102 -4.46 6.15 27.45
C ASP A 102 -3.77 6.18 26.08
N CYS A 103 -2.78 7.06 25.93
CA CYS A 103 -1.95 7.15 24.73
C CYS A 103 -0.52 7.55 25.07
N PRO A 104 0.45 7.35 24.15
CA PRO A 104 1.85 7.69 24.41
C PRO A 104 2.08 9.17 24.72
N LYS A 105 1.20 10.05 24.22
CA LYS A 105 1.25 11.49 24.51
C LYS A 105 0.80 11.79 25.94
N CYS A 106 -0.39 11.34 26.34
CA CYS A 106 -0.89 11.52 27.71
C CYS A 106 0.03 10.84 28.75
N ASN A 107 0.65 9.72 28.38
CA ASN A 107 1.56 8.97 29.26
C ASN A 107 3.02 9.47 29.19
N ASN A 108 3.30 10.56 28.48
CA ASN A 108 4.64 11.13 28.30
C ASN A 108 5.70 10.15 27.75
N THR A 109 5.28 9.11 27.03
CA THR A 109 6.17 8.11 26.41
C THR A 109 6.42 8.39 24.93
N TYR A 110 5.73 9.34 24.31
CA TYR A 110 5.80 9.61 22.86
C TYR A 110 7.23 9.91 22.37
N LEU A 111 7.99 10.76 23.07
CA LEU A 111 9.39 11.05 22.71
C LEU A 111 10.28 9.80 22.77
N LYS A 112 10.01 8.88 23.70
CA LYS A 112 10.70 7.59 23.79
C LYS A 112 10.36 6.70 22.60
N CYS A 113 9.09 6.69 22.17
CA CYS A 113 8.65 5.95 20.98
C CYS A 113 9.29 6.53 19.69
N LEU A 114 9.41 7.86 19.59
CA LEU A 114 10.11 8.53 18.49
C LEU A 114 11.59 8.16 18.44
N LYS A 115 12.29 8.18 19.58
CA LYS A 115 13.69 7.76 19.66
C LYS A 115 13.89 6.33 19.19
N LYS A 116 12.98 5.42 19.55
CA LYS A 116 13.00 4.03 19.07
C LYS A 116 12.74 3.94 17.56
N GLY A 117 11.84 4.75 17.01
CA GLY A 117 11.63 4.82 15.56
C GLY A 117 12.84 5.33 14.80
N GLN A 118 13.54 6.35 15.33
CA GLN A 118 14.80 6.85 14.77
C GLN A 118 15.91 5.78 14.80
N GLN A 119 15.98 4.98 15.87
CA GLN A 119 16.88 3.82 15.92
C GLN A 119 16.51 2.74 14.90
N PHE A 120 15.21 2.51 14.68
CA PHE A 120 14.75 1.59 13.65
C PHE A 120 15.15 2.08 12.24
N ALA A 121 15.11 3.39 11.98
CA ALA A 121 15.47 3.97 10.69
C ALA A 121 16.95 3.74 10.29
N THR A 122 17.85 3.45 11.24
CA THR A 122 19.25 3.11 10.95
C THR A 122 19.47 1.60 10.77
N SER A 123 18.45 0.78 10.97
CA SER A 123 18.54 -0.68 10.87
C SER A 123 18.57 -1.17 9.42
N LYS A 124 19.14 -2.37 9.21
CA LYS A 124 19.06 -3.07 7.92
C LYS A 124 17.62 -3.38 7.49
N GLN A 125 16.74 -3.63 8.45
CA GLN A 125 15.33 -3.93 8.19
C GLN A 125 14.62 -2.73 7.56
N TYR A 126 14.89 -1.52 8.05
CA TYR A 126 14.35 -0.30 7.45
C TYR A 126 14.89 -0.06 6.04
N GLN A 127 16.18 -0.31 5.79
CA GLN A 127 16.75 -0.20 4.44
C GLN A 127 16.07 -1.16 3.45
N GLN A 128 15.87 -2.42 3.85
CA GLN A 128 15.13 -3.40 3.04
C GLN A 128 13.70 -2.93 2.72
N LEU A 129 13.04 -2.27 3.67
CA LEU A 129 11.71 -1.72 3.47
C LEU A 129 11.71 -0.55 2.46
N VAL A 130 12.69 0.35 2.53
CA VAL A 130 12.87 1.44 1.56
C VAL A 130 13.13 0.89 0.16
N ASP A 131 14.02 -0.10 0.03
CA ASP A 131 14.34 -0.75 -1.24
C ASP A 131 13.07 -1.38 -1.86
N GLN A 132 12.27 -2.09 -1.07
CA GLN A 132 11.00 -2.67 -1.52
C GLN A 132 10.02 -1.62 -2.02
N VAL A 133 9.92 -0.47 -1.35
CA VAL A 133 9.03 0.62 -1.76
C VAL A 133 9.46 1.20 -3.12
N GLN A 134 10.76 1.41 -3.32
CA GLN A 134 11.30 1.88 -4.60
C GLN A 134 11.05 0.88 -5.74
N ILE A 135 11.28 -0.42 -5.49
CA ILE A 135 10.98 -1.49 -6.45
C ILE A 135 9.50 -1.47 -6.80
N ASN A 136 8.61 -1.42 -5.80
CA ASN A 136 7.16 -1.40 -6.02
C ASN A 136 6.71 -0.18 -6.83
N GLN A 137 7.30 0.99 -6.60
CA GLN A 137 7.03 2.19 -7.39
C GLN A 137 7.52 2.06 -8.83
N HIS A 138 8.71 1.48 -9.05
CA HIS A 138 9.23 1.21 -10.38
C HIS A 138 8.31 0.25 -11.15
N ILE A 139 7.88 -0.84 -10.52
CA ILE A 139 6.91 -1.79 -11.09
C ILE A 139 5.57 -1.10 -11.36
N ALA A 140 5.06 -0.27 -10.45
CA ALA A 140 3.82 0.48 -10.64
C ALA A 140 3.92 1.46 -11.83
N SER A 141 5.09 2.03 -12.10
CA SER A 141 5.32 2.90 -13.25
C SER A 141 5.33 2.15 -14.59
N GLN A 142 5.80 0.89 -14.58
CA GLN A 142 5.93 0.06 -15.78
C GLN A 142 4.70 -0.80 -16.06
N THR A 143 3.90 -1.12 -15.06
CA THR A 143 2.71 -1.99 -15.19
C THR A 143 1.73 -1.55 -16.28
N PRO A 144 1.41 -0.25 -16.50
CA PRO A 144 0.54 0.15 -17.61
C PRO A 144 1.14 -0.21 -18.98
N ILE A 145 2.46 -0.07 -19.13
CA ILE A 145 3.19 -0.37 -20.34
C ILE A 145 3.16 -1.88 -20.59
N VAL A 146 3.49 -2.69 -19.59
CA VAL A 146 3.47 -4.16 -19.68
C VAL A 146 2.07 -4.68 -20.00
N ILE A 147 1.02 -4.16 -19.34
CA ILE A 147 -0.38 -4.51 -19.64
C ILE A 147 -0.73 -4.14 -21.10
N SER A 148 -0.26 -2.99 -21.59
CA SER A 148 -0.53 -2.57 -22.97
C SER A 148 0.20 -3.45 -24.01
N LEU A 149 1.44 -3.87 -23.71
CA LEU A 149 2.23 -4.77 -24.53
C LEU A 149 1.62 -6.17 -24.55
N ASP A 150 1.16 -6.68 -23.42
CA ASP A 150 0.45 -7.96 -23.32
C ASP A 150 -0.84 -7.95 -24.13
N LYS A 151 -1.62 -6.86 -24.07
CA LYS A 151 -2.83 -6.71 -24.90
C LYS A 151 -2.49 -6.73 -26.39
N LYS A 152 -1.42 -6.04 -26.82
CA LYS A 152 -0.95 -6.06 -28.22
C LYS A 152 -0.44 -7.44 -28.63
N SER A 153 0.34 -8.11 -27.78
CA SER A 153 0.85 -9.47 -28.00
C SER A 153 -0.29 -10.47 -28.21
N ARG A 154 -1.30 -10.46 -27.33
CA ARG A 154 -2.51 -11.30 -27.47
C ARG A 154 -3.28 -11.02 -28.78
N LYS A 155 -3.35 -9.76 -29.21
CA LYS A 155 -3.98 -9.40 -30.50
C LYS A 155 -3.20 -9.98 -31.67
N CYS A 156 -1.87 -9.93 -31.64
CA CYS A 156 -1.00 -10.50 -32.66
C CYS A 156 -1.10 -12.03 -32.72
N GLN A 157 -1.10 -12.72 -31.56
CA GLN A 157 -1.31 -14.16 -31.46
C GLN A 157 -2.66 -14.60 -32.08
N ARG A 158 -3.74 -13.86 -31.81
CA ARG A 158 -5.06 -14.13 -32.42
C ARG A 158 -5.03 -13.99 -33.95
N GLN A 159 -4.27 -13.05 -34.50
CA GLN A 159 -4.12 -12.91 -35.95
C GLN A 159 -3.32 -14.08 -36.54
N SER A 160 -2.21 -14.46 -35.91
CA SER A 160 -1.39 -15.61 -36.31
C SER A 160 -2.20 -16.92 -36.35
N LEU A 161 -3.05 -17.16 -35.35
CA LEU A 161 -3.97 -18.31 -35.33
C LEU A 161 -4.99 -18.30 -36.48
N LYS A 162 -5.50 -17.12 -36.88
CA LYS A 162 -6.38 -16.99 -38.05
C LYS A 162 -5.65 -17.31 -39.35
N TYR A 163 -4.43 -16.81 -39.51
CA TYR A 163 -3.62 -17.07 -40.71
C TYR A 163 -3.23 -18.54 -40.84
N SER A 164 -2.82 -19.19 -39.75
CA SER A 164 -2.50 -20.63 -39.76
C SER A 164 -3.73 -21.48 -40.12
N ALA A 165 -4.91 -21.15 -39.59
CA ALA A 165 -6.16 -21.84 -39.96
C ALA A 165 -6.51 -21.65 -41.44
N LEU A 166 -6.31 -20.44 -41.99
CA LEU A 166 -6.54 -20.17 -43.42
C LEU A 166 -5.54 -20.92 -44.30
N HIS A 167 -4.26 -20.91 -43.92
CA HIS A 167 -3.20 -21.62 -44.64
C HIS A 167 -3.45 -23.12 -44.64
N TYR A 168 -3.89 -23.70 -43.53
CA TYR A 168 -4.30 -25.10 -43.47
C TYR A 168 -5.46 -25.41 -44.42
N ARG A 169 -6.52 -24.59 -44.43
CA ARG A 169 -7.65 -24.76 -45.38
C ARG A 169 -7.21 -24.64 -46.84
N PHE A 170 -6.31 -23.70 -47.13
CA PHE A 170 -5.74 -23.54 -48.46
C PHE A 170 -4.94 -24.78 -48.88
N ASN A 171 -4.09 -25.31 -48.01
CA ASN A 171 -3.31 -26.53 -48.29
C ASN A 171 -4.23 -27.75 -48.52
N GLN A 172 -5.32 -27.87 -47.77
CA GLN A 172 -6.33 -28.92 -47.98
C GLN A 172 -7.02 -28.80 -49.35
N LEU A 173 -7.30 -27.57 -49.80
CA LEU A 173 -7.85 -27.33 -51.15
C LEU A 173 -6.84 -27.69 -52.24
N VAL A 174 -5.58 -27.27 -52.08
CA VAL A 174 -4.50 -27.61 -53.01
C VAL A 174 -4.32 -29.13 -53.11
N TYR A 175 -4.33 -29.83 -51.98
CA TYR A 175 -4.26 -31.29 -51.94
C TYR A 175 -5.40 -31.92 -52.75
N LYS A 176 -6.65 -31.49 -52.50
CA LYS A 176 -7.83 -31.97 -53.26
C LYS A 176 -7.74 -31.69 -54.76
N ILE A 177 -7.25 -30.51 -55.15
CA ILE A 177 -7.07 -30.15 -56.57
C ILE A 177 -6.03 -31.04 -57.24
N ASN A 178 -4.93 -31.36 -56.54
CA ASN A 178 -3.89 -32.23 -57.07
C ASN A 178 -4.39 -33.67 -57.25
N GLU A 179 -5.17 -34.21 -56.31
CA GLU A 179 -5.82 -35.52 -56.46
C GLU A 179 -6.74 -35.57 -57.70
N MET A 180 -7.49 -34.50 -57.98
CA MET A 180 -8.35 -34.40 -59.17
C MET A 180 -7.60 -34.29 -60.51
N ARG A 181 -6.30 -33.99 -60.50
CA ARG A 181 -5.46 -33.90 -61.72
C ARG A 181 -4.73 -35.20 -62.06
N VAL A 182 -4.73 -36.19 -61.17
CA VAL A 182 -4.03 -37.48 -61.33
C VAL A 182 -4.98 -38.59 -61.85
N VAL A 183 -6.27 -38.26 -62.03
CA VAL A 183 -7.32 -39.10 -62.66
C VAL A 183 -7.59 -38.60 -64.07
#